data_AF-A0A554X125-F1
#
_entry.id   AF-A0A554X125-F1
#
_cell.length_a   1.000
_cell.length_b   1.000
_cell.length_c   1.000
_cell.angle_alpha   90.00
_cell.angle_beta   90.00
_cell.angle_gamma   90.00
#
_symmetry.space_group_name_H-M   'P 1'
#
loop_
_entity.id
_entity.type
_entity.pdbx_description
1 polymer ?
#
loop_
_entity_poly.entity_id
_entity_poly.type
_entity_poly.pdbx_seq_one_letter_code
_entity_poly.pdbx_strand_id
1 'polypeptide(L)' 'MTQERTPRGYPLPHPEHLLSEDVLNLREALTRIDADVAAQEASTQQGQDQLAERLHRQQLRVFHQFGF' A
#
# COMPACT_ATOMS: atom_id res chain seq x y z
N MET A 1 -9.90 4.20 29.08
CA MET A 1 -8.94 4.70 28.08
C MET A 1 -9.70 4.83 26.78
N THR A 2 -9.82 6.06 26.26
CA THR A 2 -10.49 6.35 24.98
C THR A 2 -9.58 5.89 23.85
N GLN A 3 -10.14 5.35 22.77
CA GLN A 3 -9.36 4.80 21.68
C GLN A 3 -8.98 5.91 20.68
N GLU A 4 -7.76 6.41 20.79
CA GLU A 4 -7.25 7.57 20.02
C GLU A 4 -6.98 7.29 18.53
N ARG A 5 -6.88 6.01 18.16
CA ARG A 5 -6.43 5.58 16.82
C ARG A 5 -7.15 4.35 16.32
N THR A 6 -7.28 4.27 14.99
CA THR A 6 -7.72 3.05 14.30
C THR A 6 -6.71 1.90 14.51
N PRO A 7 -7.08 0.63 14.26
CA PRO A 7 -6.12 -0.49 14.26
C PRO A 7 -4.95 -0.32 13.27
N ARG A 8 -5.14 0.51 12.23
CA ARG A 8 -4.10 0.88 11.26
C ARG A 8 -3.28 2.11 11.69
N GLY A 9 -3.49 2.62 12.90
CA GLY A 9 -2.71 3.70 13.48
C GLY A 9 -3.12 5.12 13.06
N TYR A 10 -4.17 5.28 12.23
CA TYR A 10 -4.70 6.60 11.87
C TYR A 10 -5.38 7.28 13.07
N PRO A 11 -5.17 8.59 13.28
CA PRO A 11 -5.83 9.34 14.35
C PRO A 11 -7.35 9.38 14.12
N LEU A 12 -8.10 9.30 15.21
CA LEU A 12 -9.56 9.41 15.20
C LEU A 12 -10.00 10.77 15.75
N PRO A 13 -11.08 11.36 15.22
CA PRO A 13 -11.69 12.53 15.85
C PRO A 13 -12.39 12.15 17.15
N HIS A 14 -12.35 13.02 18.15
CA HIS A 14 -12.91 12.76 19.48
C HIS A 14 -13.82 13.88 19.96
N PRO A 15 -14.90 13.56 20.70
CA PRO A 15 -15.83 14.56 21.22
C PRO A 15 -15.20 15.50 22.25
N GLU A 16 -14.05 15.13 22.81
CA GLU A 16 -13.27 15.94 23.74
C GLU A 16 -12.27 16.87 23.03
N HIS A 17 -11.99 16.65 21.74
CA HIS A 17 -11.12 17.50 20.95
C HIS A 17 -11.83 18.76 20.48
N LEU A 18 -11.05 19.82 20.31
CA LEU A 18 -11.52 20.96 19.55
C LEU A 18 -11.69 20.57 18.09
N LEU A 19 -12.68 21.15 17.41
CA LEU A 19 -12.91 20.92 15.98
C LEU A 19 -11.63 21.14 15.14
N SER A 20 -10.81 22.13 15.52
CA SER A 20 -9.52 22.40 14.87
C SER A 20 -8.53 21.24 14.96
N GLU A 21 -8.48 20.55 16.10
CA GLU A 21 -7.61 19.39 16.31
C GLU A 21 -8.11 18.20 15.49
N ASP A 22 -9.42 17.99 15.45
CA ASP A 22 -10.02 16.95 14.62
C ASP A 22 -9.79 17.17 13.13
N VAL A 23 -9.84 18.41 12.63
CA VAL A 23 -9.48 18.72 11.24
C VAL A 23 -8.02 18.38 10.95
N LEU A 24 -7.10 18.65 11.89
CA LEU A 24 -5.69 18.28 11.75
C LEU A 24 -5.51 16.76 11.75
N ASN A 25 -6.20 16.06 12.65
CA ASN A 25 -6.21 14.60 12.75
C ASN A 25 -6.73 13.97 11.45
N LEU A 26 -7.85 14.45 10.92
CA LEU A 26 -8.41 13.97 9.66
C LEU A 26 -7.45 14.20 8.49
N ARG A 27 -6.82 15.37 8.41
CA ARG A 27 -5.82 15.65 7.38
C ARG A 27 -4.63 14.68 7.46
N GLU A 28 -4.12 14.43 8.67
CA GLU A 28 -3.03 13.47 8.90
C GLU A 28 -3.45 12.04 8.52
N ALA A 29 -4.65 11.62 8.93
CA ALA A 29 -5.20 10.31 8.59
C ALA A 29 -5.29 10.12 7.08
N LEU A 30 -5.86 11.08 6.36
CA LEU A 30 -5.99 11.02 4.90
C LEU A 30 -4.62 10.97 4.20
N THR A 31 -3.68 11.82 4.64
CA THR A 31 -2.32 11.84 4.08
C THR A 31 -1.62 10.48 4.24
N ARG A 32 -1.79 9.82 5.39
CA ARG A 32 -1.24 8.48 5.61
C ARG A 32 -1.94 7.42 4.77
N ILE A 33 -3.27 7.48 4.66
CA ILE A 33 -4.04 6.56 3.81
C ILE A 33 -3.56 6.64 2.37
N ASP A 34 -3.38 7.85 1.83
CA ASP A 34 -2.88 8.03 0.46
C ASP A 34 -1.49 7.43 0.28
N ALA A 35 -0.59 7.62 1.25
CA ALA A 35 0.75 7.04 1.22
C ALA A 35 0.71 5.50 1.27
N ASP A 36 -0.14 4.92 2.12
CA ASP A 36 -0.29 3.48 2.26
C ASP A 36 -0.87 2.85 0.98
N VAL A 37 -1.85 3.51 0.34
CA VAL A 37 -2.39 3.08 -0.95
C VAL A 37 -1.31 3.11 -2.03
N ALA A 38 -0.56 4.21 -2.14
CA ALA A 38 0.52 4.33 -3.12
C ALA A 38 1.61 3.27 -2.90
N ALA A 39 1.95 2.96 -1.65
CA ALA A 39 2.91 1.90 -1.32
C ALA A 39 2.38 0.51 -1.73
N GLN A 40 1.09 0.25 -1.52
CA GLN A 40 0.47 -1.02 -1.90
C GLN A 40 0.38 -1.21 -3.42
N GLU A 41 0.06 -0.14 -4.16
CA GLU A 41 0.08 -0.15 -5.62
C GLU A 41 1.50 -0.42 -6.15
N ALA A 42 2.51 0.26 -5.60
CA ALA A 42 3.90 0.05 -5.97
C ALA A 42 4.37 -1.39 -5.71
N SER A 43 4.04 -1.95 -4.54
CA SER A 43 4.37 -3.33 -4.19
C SER A 43 3.69 -4.34 -5.13
N THR A 44 2.43 -4.09 -5.48
CA THR A 44 1.68 -4.93 -6.42
C THR A 44 2.32 -4.90 -7.81
N GLN A 45 2.66 -3.71 -8.31
CA GLN A 45 3.31 -3.55 -9.61
C GLN A 45 4.67 -4.26 -9.65
N GLN A 46 5.50 -4.08 -8.61
CA GLN A 46 6.78 -4.78 -8.49
C GLN A 46 6.62 -6.31 -8.50
N GLY A 47 5.59 -6.82 -7.83
CA GLY A 47 5.27 -8.26 -7.85
C GLY A 47 4.91 -8.75 -9.25
N GLN A 48 4.12 -7.98 -10.00
CA GLN A 48 3.73 -8.32 -11.37
C GLN A 48 4.93 -8.32 -12.32
N ASP A 49 5.80 -7.32 -12.22
CA ASP A 49 7.00 -7.21 -13.06
C ASP A 49 7.94 -8.40 -12.81
N GLN A 50 8.14 -8.79 -11.55
CA GLN A 50 8.94 -9.97 -11.20
C GLN A 50 8.34 -11.27 -11.75
N LEU A 51 7.01 -11.41 -11.73
CA LEU A 51 6.34 -12.57 -12.30
C LEU A 51 6.49 -12.60 -13.83
N ALA A 52 6.31 -11.46 -14.50
CA ALA A 52 6.51 -11.33 -15.94
C ALA A 52 7.95 -11.70 -16.34
N GLU A 53 8.96 -11.22 -15.60
CA GLU A 53 10.35 -11.59 -15.85
C GLU A 53 10.59 -13.09 -15.68
N ARG A 54 10.03 -13.72 -14.64
CA ARG A 54 10.18 -15.17 -14.40
C ARG A 54 9.57 -15.98 -15.55
N LEU A 55 8.38 -15.60 -16.01
CA LEU A 55 7.72 -16.25 -17.13
C LEU A 55 8.52 -16.08 -18.43
N HIS A 56 9.04 -14.88 -18.68
CA HIS A 56 9.88 -14.61 -19.85
C HIS A 56 11.14 -15.49 -19.84
N ARG A 57 11.85 -15.57 -18.71
CA ARG A 57 13.03 -16.44 -18.56
C ARG A 57 12.68 -17.92 -18.74
N GLN A 58 11.52 -18.35 -18.26
CA GLN A 58 11.05 -19.72 -18.44
C GLN A 58 10.78 -20.05 -19.92
N GLN A 59 10.12 -19.14 -20.66
CA GLN A 59 9.86 -19.31 -22.09
C GLN A 59 11.16 -19.45 -22.90
N LEU A 60 12.16 -18.60 -22.63
CA LEU A 60 13.47 -18.69 -23.28
C LEU A 60 14.16 -20.02 -22.99
N ARG A 61 14.09 -20.51 -21.74
CA ARG A 61 14.65 -21.80 -21.35
C ARG A 61 13.98 -22.96 -22.09
N VAL A 62 12.64 -22.95 -22.15
CA VAL A 62 11.86 -23.96 -22.87
C VAL A 62 12.20 -23.93 -24.35
N PHE A 63 12.26 -22.76 -24.97
CA PHE A 63 12.65 -22.62 -26.37
C PHE A 63 14.04 -23.21 -26.64
N HIS A 64 15.03 -22.91 -25.79
CA HIS A 64 16.37 -23.48 -25.91
C HIS A 64 16.41 -25.00 -25.64
N GLN A 65 15.51 -25.53 -24.81
CA GLN A 65 15.44 -26.97 -24.50
C GLN A 65 14.82 -27.81 -25.62
N PHE A 66 13.91 -27.23 -26.41
CA PHE A 66 13.19 -27.90 -27.50
C PHE A 66 13.65 -27.45 -28.90
N GLY A 67 14.88 -26.92 -29.01
CA GLY A 67 15.39 -26.24 -30.20
C GLY A 67 15.06 -26.90 -31.55
N PHE A 68 14.49 -26.09 -32.44
CA PHE A 68 14.90 -26.02 -33.85
C PHE A 68 16.12 -25.11 -33.96
#